data_AF-A0A8T1GGD5-F1
#
_entry.id   AF-A0A8T1GGD5-F1
#
_cell.length_a   1.000
_cell.length_b   1.000
_cell.length_c   1.000
_cell.angle_alpha   90.00
_cell.angle_beta   90.00
_cell.angle_gamma   90.00
#
_symmetry.space_group_name_H-M   'P 1'
#
loop_
_entity.id
_entity.type
_entity.pdbx_description
1 polymer ?
#
loop_
_entity_poly.entity_id
_entity_poly.type
_entity_poly.pdbx_seq_one_letter_code
_entity_poly.pdbx_strand_id
1 'polypeptide(L)'
;MPRQPVPRCRKLTEEKRAEVVLRVLQNAVDGVPRLETMKKVTAGFRVVPRTVSRIWKRALKAKEVTGLWSAASLRHRRGSPTKDVAAKLERLRGVSYARRGTLRTASAACGVPRATLHRRVKAGDVRALVSVVSPLLTEANKAARLSWCSAHIHSTLRHYNDMYDTVHVDEKLFYMTQVRRSFYLLPGEPEPERSVRSKRYITKRMMLAAVARPRWVPSGSTLFDGKLGIWGFVVREPALRSSHRRPAGTMETKEGR
;
A
#
# COMPACT_ATOMS: atom_id res chain seq x y z
N MET A 1 -38.37 13.94 49.21
CA MET A 1 -37.37 13.34 48.30
C MET A 1 -37.14 14.28 47.11
N PRO A 2 -35.98 14.94 46.97
CA PRO A 2 -35.70 15.76 45.78
C PRO A 2 -35.58 14.85 44.55
N ARG A 3 -36.40 15.12 43.51
CA ARG A 3 -36.35 14.38 42.24
C ARG A 3 -34.98 14.58 41.59
N GLN A 4 -34.19 13.52 41.46
CA GLN A 4 -32.95 13.58 40.70
C GLN A 4 -33.28 13.92 39.23
N PRO A 5 -32.62 14.93 38.63
CA PRO A 5 -32.92 15.35 37.27
C PRO A 5 -32.51 14.23 36.29
N VAL A 6 -33.49 13.75 35.52
CA VAL A 6 -33.27 12.73 34.50
C VAL A 6 -32.23 13.23 33.49
N PRO A 7 -31.18 12.44 33.17
CA PRO A 7 -30.10 12.87 32.30
C PRO A 7 -30.61 13.19 30.89
N ARG A 8 -30.28 14.39 30.41
CA ARG A 8 -30.67 14.87 29.07
C ARG A 8 -29.79 14.26 27.99
N CYS A 9 -30.38 14.02 26.82
CA CYS A 9 -29.65 13.53 25.65
C CYS A 9 -28.77 14.66 25.07
N ARG A 10 -27.44 14.51 25.17
CA ARG A 10 -26.48 15.49 24.64
C ARG A 10 -26.27 15.38 23.12
N LYS A 11 -26.50 14.19 22.53
CA LYS A 11 -26.23 13.90 21.12
C LYS A 11 -27.34 13.00 20.53
N LEU A 12 -28.05 13.51 19.54
CA LEU A 12 -29.00 12.73 18.74
C LEU A 12 -28.29 12.08 17.56
N THR A 13 -28.56 10.80 17.30
CA THR A 13 -28.18 10.10 16.07
C THR A 13 -28.96 10.64 14.88
N GLU A 14 -28.53 10.36 13.65
CA GLU A 14 -29.22 10.85 12.45
C GLU A 14 -30.65 10.32 12.35
N GLU A 15 -30.87 9.04 12.68
CA GLU A 15 -32.21 8.43 12.77
C GLU A 15 -33.11 9.19 13.75
N LYS A 16 -32.62 9.48 14.97
CA LYS A 16 -33.39 10.24 15.97
C LYS A 16 -33.65 11.67 15.53
N ARG A 17 -32.76 12.28 14.73
CA ARG A 17 -32.98 13.62 14.16
C ARG A 17 -34.07 13.58 13.09
N ALA A 18 -34.10 12.54 12.26
CA ALA A 18 -35.17 12.32 11.28
C ALA A 18 -36.51 12.07 11.98
N GLU A 19 -36.53 11.25 13.03
CA GLU A 19 -37.72 10.97 13.82
C GLU A 19 -38.27 12.25 14.51
N VAL A 20 -37.39 13.11 15.03
CA VAL A 20 -37.79 14.43 15.56
C VAL A 20 -38.48 15.26 14.48
N VAL A 21 -37.95 15.29 13.25
CA VAL A 21 -38.56 16.04 12.14
C VAL A 21 -39.92 15.45 11.76
N LEU A 22 -40.03 14.11 11.68
CA LEU A 22 -41.28 13.41 11.39
C LEU A 22 -42.37 13.71 12.43
N ARG A 23 -42.04 13.60 13.73
CA ARG A 23 -43.01 13.87 14.80
C ARG A 23 -43.47 15.32 14.84
N VAL A 24 -42.59 16.26 14.47
CA VAL A 24 -42.95 17.67 14.33
C VAL A 24 -43.88 17.87 13.12
N LEU A 25 -43.62 17.20 11.99
CA LEU A 25 -44.47 17.25 10.79
C LEU A 25 -45.87 16.69 11.02
N GLN A 26 -45.97 15.51 11.63
CA GLN A 26 -47.25 14.84 11.92
C GLN A 26 -48.19 15.67 12.81
N ASN A 27 -47.65 16.63 13.55
CA ASN A 27 -48.37 17.46 14.51
C ASN A 27 -48.26 18.96 14.18
N ALA A 28 -47.86 19.29 12.94
CA ALA A 28 -47.85 20.65 12.41
C ALA A 28 -49.19 20.93 11.71
N VAL A 29 -49.75 22.10 11.94
CA VAL A 29 -50.96 22.59 11.24
C VAL A 29 -50.49 23.73 10.34
N ASP A 30 -50.86 23.70 9.05
CA ASP A 30 -50.43 24.65 8.02
C ASP A 30 -48.90 24.79 7.89
N GLY A 31 -48.17 23.71 8.17
CA GLY A 31 -46.70 23.71 8.12
C GLY A 31 -46.01 24.40 9.30
N VAL A 32 -46.77 24.86 10.31
CA VAL A 32 -46.26 25.51 11.51
C VAL A 32 -46.42 24.59 12.75
N PRO A 33 -45.34 24.27 13.47
CA PRO A 33 -45.44 23.49 14.71
C PRO A 33 -46.04 24.33 15.84
N ARG A 34 -47.06 23.79 16.52
CA ARG A 34 -47.58 24.39 17.76
C ARG A 34 -46.57 24.26 18.92
N LEU A 35 -46.63 25.19 19.87
CA LEU A 35 -45.75 25.18 21.04
C LEU A 35 -45.87 23.88 21.85
N GLU A 36 -47.07 23.34 21.97
CA GLU A 36 -47.34 22.07 22.66
C GLU A 36 -46.70 20.88 21.96
N THR A 37 -46.77 20.83 20.63
CA THR A 37 -46.07 19.82 19.81
C THR A 37 -44.58 19.84 20.12
N MET A 38 -43.98 21.03 20.16
CA MET A 38 -42.57 21.18 20.48
C MET A 38 -42.25 20.70 21.90
N LYS A 39 -43.11 20.98 22.89
CA LYS A 39 -42.97 20.47 24.26
C LYS A 39 -43.04 18.94 24.32
N LYS A 40 -44.02 18.33 23.65
CA LYS A 40 -44.19 16.86 23.57
C LYS A 40 -42.96 16.19 22.94
N VAL A 41 -42.47 16.72 21.82
CA VAL A 41 -41.26 16.22 21.14
C VAL A 41 -40.04 16.38 22.05
N THR A 42 -39.89 17.51 22.74
CA THR A 42 -38.74 17.70 23.65
C THR A 42 -38.71 16.72 24.81
N ALA A 43 -39.88 16.43 25.40
CA ALA A 43 -40.02 15.46 26.48
C ALA A 43 -39.72 14.04 26.00
N GLY A 44 -40.26 13.64 24.84
CA GLY A 44 -40.06 12.31 24.26
C GLY A 44 -38.59 11.99 23.94
N PHE A 45 -37.86 12.96 23.38
CA PHE A 45 -36.45 12.77 23.01
C PHE A 45 -35.45 13.18 24.11
N ARG A 46 -35.92 13.65 25.27
CA ARG A 46 -35.11 14.15 26.40
C ARG A 46 -34.08 15.21 25.98
N VAL A 47 -34.48 16.13 25.10
CA VAL A 47 -33.63 17.21 24.57
C VAL A 47 -34.15 18.59 24.95
N VAL A 48 -33.28 19.58 24.93
CA VAL A 48 -33.64 20.98 25.20
C VAL A 48 -34.51 21.52 24.04
N PRO A 49 -35.56 22.33 24.29
CA PRO A 49 -36.38 22.96 23.25
C PRO A 49 -35.59 23.63 22.13
N ARG A 50 -34.51 24.35 22.47
CA ARG A 50 -33.59 24.97 21.50
C ARG A 50 -33.00 23.96 20.50
N THR A 51 -32.78 22.71 20.89
CA THR A 51 -32.27 21.66 20.00
C THR A 51 -33.32 21.24 18.97
N VAL A 52 -34.58 21.04 19.39
CA VAL A 52 -35.69 20.71 18.48
C VAL A 52 -35.96 21.86 17.51
N SER A 53 -36.02 23.10 18.00
CA SER A 53 -36.17 24.28 17.13
C SER A 53 -35.03 24.40 16.11
N ARG A 54 -33.79 24.10 16.49
CA ARG A 54 -32.64 24.12 15.58
C ARG A 54 -32.70 23.01 14.53
N ILE A 55 -33.20 21.83 14.90
CA ILE A 55 -33.44 20.71 13.98
C ILE A 55 -34.53 21.11 12.99
N TRP A 56 -35.64 21.66 13.47
CA TRP A 56 -36.76 22.11 12.64
C TRP A 56 -36.35 23.19 11.63
N LYS A 57 -35.67 24.25 12.07
CA LYS A 57 -35.15 25.30 11.17
C LYS A 57 -34.24 24.76 10.08
N ARG A 58 -33.43 23.73 10.39
CA ARG A 58 -32.58 23.08 9.39
C ARG A 58 -33.38 22.26 8.40
N ALA A 59 -34.40 21.55 8.88
CA ALA A 59 -35.29 20.76 8.03
C ALA A 59 -36.05 21.65 7.02
N LEU A 60 -36.54 22.82 7.46
CA LEU A 60 -37.14 23.82 6.57
C LEU A 60 -36.16 24.29 5.49
N LYS A 61 -34.94 24.69 5.88
CA LYS A 61 -33.91 25.12 4.93
C LYS A 61 -33.50 24.01 3.95
N ALA A 62 -33.43 22.76 4.40
CA ALA A 62 -33.15 21.62 3.52
C ALA A 62 -34.31 21.35 2.55
N LYS A 63 -35.56 21.52 2.98
CA LYS A 63 -36.74 21.40 2.12
C LYS A 63 -36.73 22.44 1.00
N GLU A 64 -36.39 23.68 1.31
CA GLU A 64 -36.30 24.75 0.31
C GLU A 64 -35.26 24.46 -0.77
N VAL A 65 -34.11 23.89 -0.40
CA VAL A 65 -32.99 23.66 -1.33
C VAL A 65 -33.11 22.33 -2.09
N THR A 66 -33.52 21.26 -1.40
CA THR A 66 -33.46 19.88 -1.91
C THR A 66 -34.83 19.22 -2.05
N GLY A 67 -35.92 19.88 -1.65
CA GLY A 67 -37.26 19.29 -1.58
C GLY A 67 -37.46 18.29 -0.43
N LEU A 68 -36.38 17.85 0.22
CA LEU A 68 -36.39 16.81 1.25
C LEU A 68 -36.29 17.39 2.67
N TRP A 69 -37.09 16.84 3.59
CA TRP A 69 -37.04 17.16 5.01
C TRP A 69 -35.82 16.50 5.67
N SER A 70 -34.69 17.21 5.71
CA SER A 70 -33.44 16.70 6.30
C SER A 70 -32.85 17.66 7.33
N ALA A 71 -32.44 17.12 8.47
CA ALA A 71 -31.80 17.89 9.53
C ALA A 71 -30.46 17.29 9.95
N ALA A 72 -29.63 16.88 8.98
CA ALA A 72 -28.35 16.22 9.24
C ALA A 72 -27.44 16.99 10.24
N SER A 73 -26.67 16.26 11.05
CA SER A 73 -25.71 16.88 11.96
C SER A 73 -24.54 17.50 11.22
N LEU A 74 -24.38 18.82 11.29
CA LEU A 74 -23.23 19.54 10.72
C LEU A 74 -21.93 19.36 11.51
N ARG A 75 -21.89 18.45 12.50
CA ARG A 75 -20.71 18.25 13.35
C ARG A 75 -19.49 17.80 12.57
N HIS A 76 -19.68 17.07 11.48
CA HIS A 76 -18.62 16.62 10.57
C HIS A 76 -18.05 17.78 9.73
N ARG A 77 -18.78 18.89 9.60
CA ARG A 77 -18.31 20.11 8.92
C ARG A 77 -17.51 21.00 9.89
N ARG A 78 -16.54 20.41 10.57
CA ARG A 78 -15.59 21.13 11.43
C ARG A 78 -14.18 20.85 10.95
N GLY A 79 -13.32 21.86 11.05
CA GLY A 79 -11.95 21.81 10.58
C GLY A 79 -11.68 22.86 9.52
N SER A 80 -10.40 23.11 9.27
CA SER A 80 -9.97 23.99 8.18
C SER A 80 -10.16 23.28 6.85
N PRO A 81 -10.73 23.93 5.82
CA PRO A 81 -10.78 23.38 4.48
C PRO A 81 -9.39 22.97 3.99
N THR A 82 -9.32 21.87 3.26
CA THR A 82 -8.08 21.45 2.61
C THR A 82 -7.68 22.52 1.59
N LYS A 83 -6.49 23.11 1.74
CA LYS A 83 -5.99 24.08 0.76
C LYS A 83 -5.87 23.41 -0.61
N ASP A 84 -6.46 24.02 -1.62
CA ASP A 84 -6.25 23.61 -3.00
C ASP A 84 -4.79 23.87 -3.39
N VAL A 85 -4.14 22.84 -3.90
CA VAL A 85 -2.74 22.86 -4.33
C VAL A 85 -2.59 22.31 -5.75
N ALA A 86 -3.68 22.05 -6.47
CA ALA A 86 -3.66 21.45 -7.81
C ALA A 86 -2.74 22.24 -8.76
N ALA A 87 -2.93 23.56 -8.84
CA ALA A 87 -2.10 24.44 -9.67
C ALA A 87 -0.61 24.41 -9.30
N LYS A 88 -0.28 24.19 -8.02
CA LYS A 88 1.11 24.05 -7.57
C LYS A 88 1.69 22.69 -7.94
N LEU A 89 0.91 21.62 -7.79
CA LEU A 89 1.33 20.26 -8.18
C LEU A 89 1.61 20.18 -9.68
N GLU A 90 0.82 20.89 -10.50
CA GLU A 90 0.96 20.89 -11.95
C GLU A 90 2.34 21.41 -12.42
N ARG A 91 2.98 22.28 -11.63
CA ARG A 91 4.37 22.74 -11.88
C ARG A 91 5.36 21.59 -11.97
N LEU A 92 5.08 20.44 -11.34
CA LEU A 92 5.95 19.27 -11.42
C LEU A 92 6.07 18.71 -12.83
N ARG A 93 5.12 18.97 -13.76
CA ARG A 93 5.22 18.47 -15.14
C ARG A 93 6.36 19.12 -15.92
N GLY A 94 6.62 20.40 -15.70
CA GLY A 94 7.72 21.14 -16.32
C GLY A 94 9.09 20.90 -15.67
N VAL A 95 9.15 20.09 -14.62
CA VAL A 95 10.37 19.84 -13.84
C VAL A 95 10.98 18.50 -14.24
N SER A 96 12.29 18.49 -14.52
CA SER A 96 13.02 17.26 -14.85
C SER A 96 12.90 16.22 -13.73
N TYR A 97 12.90 14.92 -14.10
CA TYR A 97 12.78 13.82 -13.14
C TYR A 97 13.84 13.87 -12.03
N ALA A 98 15.07 14.24 -12.36
CA ALA A 98 16.16 14.41 -11.39
C ALA A 98 15.81 15.40 -10.26
N ARG A 99 15.08 16.48 -10.58
CA ARG A 99 14.69 17.52 -9.61
C ARG A 99 13.43 17.19 -8.82
N ARG A 100 12.77 16.06 -9.08
CA ARG A 100 11.58 15.59 -8.33
C ARG A 100 11.68 14.17 -7.79
N GLY A 101 12.89 13.60 -7.73
CA GLY A 101 13.13 12.24 -7.24
C GLY A 101 12.86 12.03 -5.73
N THR A 102 12.87 13.09 -4.93
CA THR A 102 12.55 13.01 -3.49
C THR A 102 11.42 13.97 -3.15
N LEU A 103 10.71 13.68 -2.05
CA LEU A 103 9.70 14.59 -1.51
C LEU A 103 10.26 15.99 -1.20
N ARG A 104 11.54 16.09 -0.85
CA ARG A 104 12.20 17.37 -0.54
C ARG A 104 12.39 18.21 -1.81
N THR A 105 12.98 17.60 -2.84
CA THR A 105 13.26 18.29 -4.10
C THR A 105 11.97 18.60 -4.87
N ALA A 106 11.00 17.67 -4.88
CA ALA A 106 9.68 17.89 -5.45
C ALA A 106 8.93 19.03 -4.73
N SER A 107 9.01 19.09 -3.39
CA SER A 107 8.43 20.17 -2.59
C SER A 107 8.99 21.55 -2.96
N ALA A 108 10.32 21.65 -3.11
CA ALA A 108 10.97 22.88 -3.56
C ALA A 108 10.54 23.26 -4.99
N ALA A 109 10.40 22.28 -5.88
CA ALA A 109 10.03 22.52 -7.28
C ALA A 109 8.57 22.98 -7.46
N CYS A 110 7.62 22.45 -6.67
CA CYS A 110 6.21 22.82 -6.76
C CYS A 110 5.80 23.96 -5.82
N GLY A 111 6.65 24.31 -4.83
CA GLY A 111 6.33 25.33 -3.82
C GLY A 111 5.23 24.89 -2.84
N VAL A 112 5.08 23.57 -2.65
CA VAL A 112 4.17 22.96 -1.66
C VAL A 112 5.03 22.43 -0.50
N PRO A 113 4.70 22.71 0.76
CA PRO A 113 5.45 22.18 1.90
C PRO A 113 5.55 20.65 1.87
N ARG A 114 6.71 20.11 2.24
CA ARG A 114 7.01 18.66 2.22
C ARG A 114 5.92 17.82 2.92
N ALA A 115 5.44 18.26 4.08
CA ALA A 115 4.40 17.56 4.83
C ALA A 115 3.07 17.50 4.06
N THR A 116 2.70 18.58 3.39
CA THR A 116 1.50 18.65 2.54
C THR A 116 1.65 17.77 1.32
N LEU A 117 2.81 17.84 0.64
CA LEU A 117 3.09 16.99 -0.53
C LEU A 117 3.03 15.50 -0.17
N HIS A 118 3.57 15.11 0.99
CA HIS A 118 3.46 13.72 1.48
C HIS A 118 2.02 13.28 1.71
N ARG A 119 1.15 14.15 2.26
CA ARG A 119 -0.29 13.84 2.38
C ARG A 119 -0.95 13.68 1.02
N ARG A 120 -0.59 14.51 0.04
CA ARG A 120 -1.09 14.43 -1.34
C ARG A 120 -0.66 13.13 -2.03
N VAL A 121 0.57 12.67 -1.79
CA VAL A 121 1.02 11.33 -2.23
C VAL A 121 0.19 10.22 -1.59
N LYS A 122 -0.08 10.27 -0.29
CA LYS A 122 -0.93 9.28 0.40
C LYS A 122 -2.39 9.31 -0.07
N ALA A 123 -2.90 10.48 -0.45
CA ALA A 123 -4.25 10.65 -0.97
C ALA A 123 -4.40 10.19 -2.44
N GLY A 124 -3.29 9.97 -3.15
CA GLY A 124 -3.30 9.56 -4.57
C GLY A 124 -3.19 10.71 -5.57
N ASP A 125 -3.18 11.97 -5.11
CA ASP A 125 -3.05 13.16 -5.97
C ASP A 125 -1.68 13.23 -6.68
N VAL A 126 -0.66 12.55 -6.12
CA VAL A 126 0.69 12.45 -6.70
C VAL A 126 1.19 11.02 -6.60
N ARG A 127 1.54 10.40 -7.74
CA ARG A 127 2.06 9.02 -7.76
C ARG A 127 3.57 8.98 -7.53
N ALA A 128 4.00 8.25 -6.51
CA ALA A 128 5.39 7.85 -6.37
C ALA A 128 5.68 6.67 -7.30
N LEU A 129 6.70 6.79 -8.16
CA LEU A 129 7.14 5.73 -9.07
C LEU A 129 8.61 5.45 -8.82
N VAL A 130 8.96 4.16 -8.73
CA VAL A 130 10.33 3.68 -8.79
C VAL A 130 10.55 3.08 -10.18
N SER A 131 11.45 3.68 -10.95
CA SER A 131 11.91 3.10 -12.21
C SER A 131 13.21 2.35 -11.96
N VAL A 132 13.31 1.13 -12.49
CA VAL A 132 14.51 0.31 -12.45
C VAL A 132 15.07 0.23 -13.86
N VAL A 133 16.39 0.33 -13.98
CA VAL A 133 17.07 0.16 -15.26
C VAL A 133 17.02 -1.33 -15.63
N SER A 134 16.41 -1.62 -16.78
CA SER A 134 16.38 -2.96 -17.37
C SER A 134 17.36 -3.03 -18.55
N PRO A 135 17.90 -4.22 -18.88
CA PRO A 135 18.71 -4.40 -20.07
C PRO A 135 18.00 -3.91 -21.33
N LEU A 136 18.74 -3.25 -22.22
CA LEU A 136 18.21 -2.77 -23.50
C LEU A 136 17.94 -3.96 -24.42
N LEU A 137 16.67 -4.13 -24.84
CA LEU A 137 16.29 -5.13 -25.84
C LEU A 137 16.41 -4.51 -27.23
N THR A 138 17.43 -4.92 -27.98
CA THR A 138 17.56 -4.60 -29.41
C THR A 138 16.47 -5.32 -30.22
N GLU A 139 16.19 -4.86 -31.44
CA GLU A 139 15.24 -5.54 -32.32
C GLU A 139 15.66 -6.99 -32.62
N ALA A 140 16.96 -7.25 -32.75
CA ALA A 140 17.50 -8.61 -32.88
C ALA A 140 17.17 -9.47 -31.65
N ASN A 141 17.35 -8.94 -30.43
CA ASN A 141 17.00 -9.65 -29.19
C ASN A 141 15.50 -9.95 -29.12
N LYS A 142 14.65 -9.01 -29.56
CA LYS A 142 13.20 -9.20 -29.62
C LYS A 142 12.81 -10.27 -30.64
N ALA A 143 13.39 -10.23 -31.83
CA ALA A 143 13.14 -11.22 -32.89
C ALA A 143 13.58 -12.63 -32.46
N ALA A 144 14.75 -12.76 -31.85
CA ALA A 144 15.25 -14.03 -31.33
C ALA A 144 14.33 -14.59 -30.22
N ARG A 145 13.88 -13.72 -29.30
CA ARG A 145 12.92 -14.11 -28.25
C ARG A 145 11.57 -14.53 -28.83
N LEU A 146 11.05 -13.78 -29.81
CA LEU A 146 9.79 -14.10 -30.46
C LEU A 146 9.88 -15.44 -31.20
N SER A 147 10.96 -15.66 -31.97
CA SER A 147 11.23 -16.92 -32.66
C SER A 147 11.29 -18.09 -31.68
N TRP A 148 11.99 -17.92 -30.56
CA TRP A 148 12.03 -18.92 -29.50
C TRP A 148 10.63 -19.21 -28.93
N CYS A 149 9.85 -18.18 -28.58
CA CYS A 149 8.49 -18.37 -28.08
C CYS A 149 7.60 -19.09 -29.11
N SER A 150 7.66 -18.71 -30.38
CA SER A 150 6.89 -19.34 -31.46
C SER A 150 7.26 -20.81 -31.66
N ALA A 151 8.54 -21.17 -31.53
CA ALA A 151 8.99 -22.56 -31.61
C ALA A 151 8.47 -23.43 -30.44
N HIS A 152 8.11 -22.82 -29.31
CA HIS A 152 7.60 -23.50 -28.12
C HIS A 152 6.07 -23.41 -27.99
N ILE A 153 5.35 -23.14 -29.09
CA ILE A 153 3.89 -23.22 -29.15
C ILE A 153 3.53 -24.38 -30.07
N HIS A 154 2.65 -25.27 -29.62
CA HIS A 154 2.07 -26.31 -30.45
C HIS A 154 1.27 -25.69 -31.59
N SER A 155 1.68 -25.97 -32.84
CA SER A 155 1.08 -25.39 -34.04
C SER A 155 -0.43 -25.64 -34.15
N THR A 156 -0.89 -26.83 -33.74
CA THR A 156 -2.29 -27.25 -33.89
C THR A 156 -3.18 -26.82 -32.73
N LEU A 157 -2.71 -26.97 -31.49
CA LEU A 157 -3.50 -26.70 -30.28
C LEU A 157 -3.36 -25.24 -29.79
N ARG A 158 -2.39 -24.49 -30.32
CA ARG A 158 -2.01 -23.14 -29.88
C ARG A 158 -1.71 -23.05 -28.37
N HIS A 159 -1.36 -24.17 -27.76
CA HIS A 159 -0.91 -24.26 -26.37
C HIS A 159 0.61 -24.18 -26.32
N TYR A 160 1.17 -23.71 -25.20
CA TYR A 160 2.61 -23.79 -24.98
C TYR A 160 3.05 -25.25 -24.90
N ASN A 161 4.26 -25.54 -25.37
CA ASN A 161 4.91 -26.84 -25.21
C ASN A 161 4.97 -27.19 -23.73
N ASP A 162 4.59 -28.42 -23.41
CA ASP A 162 4.56 -28.85 -22.02
C ASP A 162 5.94 -28.97 -21.37
N MET A 163 7.03 -29.03 -22.15
CA MET A 163 8.42 -29.03 -21.67
C MET A 163 8.71 -30.17 -20.67
N TYR A 164 8.02 -31.31 -20.80
CA TYR A 164 8.23 -32.48 -19.92
C TYR A 164 9.63 -33.11 -20.06
N ASP A 165 10.30 -32.87 -21.17
CA ASP A 165 11.65 -33.29 -21.52
C ASP A 165 12.71 -32.20 -21.31
N THR A 166 12.31 -31.04 -20.77
CA THR A 166 13.20 -29.89 -20.60
C THR A 166 13.61 -29.72 -19.14
N VAL A 167 14.90 -29.48 -18.93
CA VAL A 167 15.46 -29.08 -17.63
C VAL A 167 15.88 -27.62 -17.71
N HIS A 168 15.33 -26.79 -16.83
CA HIS A 168 15.76 -25.40 -16.67
C HIS A 168 16.89 -25.33 -15.67
N VAL A 169 18.00 -24.74 -16.10
CA VAL A 169 19.20 -24.56 -15.29
C VAL A 169 19.46 -23.07 -15.14
N ASP A 170 19.67 -22.61 -13.91
CA ASP A 170 20.01 -21.22 -13.61
C ASP A 170 21.13 -21.14 -12.58
N GLU A 171 21.99 -20.14 -12.76
CA GLU A 171 23.08 -19.83 -11.85
C GLU A 171 22.73 -18.60 -11.02
N LYS A 172 22.86 -18.73 -9.70
CA LYS A 172 22.53 -17.64 -8.78
C LYS A 172 23.59 -17.44 -7.72
N LEU A 173 24.02 -16.18 -7.58
CA LEU A 173 24.90 -15.73 -6.50
C LEU A 173 24.09 -15.46 -5.23
N PHE A 174 24.38 -16.23 -4.19
CA PHE A 174 23.87 -16.01 -2.84
C PHE A 174 24.91 -15.32 -1.97
N TYR A 175 24.50 -14.23 -1.32
CA TYR A 175 25.30 -13.58 -0.30
C TYR A 175 25.12 -14.33 1.02
N MET A 176 26.21 -14.74 1.67
CA MET A 176 26.14 -15.36 3.01
C MET A 176 25.48 -14.46 4.05
N THR A 177 25.49 -13.15 3.82
CA THR A 177 24.92 -12.16 4.74
C THR A 177 24.25 -11.04 3.96
N GLN A 178 22.98 -10.76 4.27
CA GLN A 178 22.24 -9.68 3.63
C GLN A 178 22.76 -8.30 4.08
N VAL A 179 23.06 -7.42 3.13
CA VAL A 179 23.55 -6.06 3.38
C VAL A 179 22.52 -5.22 4.14
N ARG A 180 21.24 -5.38 3.82
CA ARG A 180 20.12 -4.74 4.51
C ARG A 180 19.25 -5.84 5.11
N ARG A 181 19.03 -5.79 6.42
CA ARG A 181 18.15 -6.69 7.16
C ARG A 181 17.36 -5.87 8.17
N SER A 182 16.06 -6.07 8.24
CA SER A 182 15.20 -5.47 9.26
C SER A 182 15.10 -6.38 10.47
N PHE A 183 15.15 -5.80 11.66
CA PHE A 183 14.93 -6.48 12.94
C PHE A 183 13.75 -5.81 13.64
N TYR A 184 12.88 -6.61 14.25
CA TYR A 184 11.90 -6.14 15.21
C TYR A 184 12.53 -6.38 16.58
N LEU A 185 12.77 -5.32 17.35
CA LEU A 185 13.39 -5.39 18.67
C LEU A 185 12.34 -5.05 19.73
N LEU A 186 12.38 -5.77 20.85
CA LEU A 186 11.58 -5.43 22.03
C LEU A 186 12.19 -4.23 22.77
N PRO A 187 11.39 -3.48 23.55
CA PRO A 187 11.92 -2.38 24.37
C PRO A 187 13.00 -2.87 25.33
N GLY A 188 14.21 -2.32 25.22
CA GLY A 188 15.37 -2.68 26.06
C GLY A 188 16.31 -3.73 25.46
N GLU A 189 15.97 -4.34 24.31
CA GLU A 189 16.92 -5.20 23.60
C GLU A 189 18.06 -4.38 22.99
N PRO A 190 19.33 -4.82 23.13
CA PRO A 190 20.45 -4.15 22.49
C PRO A 190 20.35 -4.27 20.97
N GLU A 191 20.70 -3.19 20.27
CA GLU A 191 20.72 -3.19 18.80
C GLU A 191 21.79 -4.15 18.29
N PRO A 192 21.46 -5.04 17.32
CA PRO A 192 22.43 -6.00 16.80
C PRO A 192 23.50 -5.28 15.97
N GLU A 193 24.75 -5.31 16.45
CA GLU A 193 25.88 -4.74 15.73
C GLU A 193 26.29 -5.66 14.56
N ARG A 194 26.35 -5.10 13.35
CA ARG A 194 26.75 -5.82 12.13
C ARG A 194 27.70 -4.96 11.31
N SER A 195 28.99 -5.18 11.47
CA SER A 195 30.04 -4.42 10.76
C SER A 195 30.81 -5.30 9.77
N VAL A 196 31.14 -4.72 8.62
CA VAL A 196 32.05 -5.30 7.63
C VAL A 196 32.86 -4.17 7.00
N ARG A 197 34.15 -4.40 6.71
CA ARG A 197 35.04 -3.37 6.16
C ARG A 197 34.59 -2.85 4.77
N SER A 198 33.99 -3.71 3.95
CA SER A 198 33.41 -3.36 2.65
C SER A 198 32.42 -4.42 2.20
N LYS A 199 31.34 -4.01 1.50
CA LYS A 199 30.35 -4.93 0.92
C LYS A 199 30.96 -5.90 -0.10
N ARG A 200 32.10 -5.55 -0.71
CA ARG A 200 32.83 -6.42 -1.65
C ARG A 200 33.40 -7.66 -0.97
N TYR A 201 33.62 -7.62 0.34
CA TYR A 201 34.17 -8.74 1.12
C TYR A 201 33.10 -9.68 1.70
N ILE A 202 31.82 -9.41 1.45
CA ILE A 202 30.77 -10.35 1.86
C ILE A 202 30.93 -11.61 1.01
N THR A 203 31.13 -12.76 1.66
CA THR A 203 31.26 -14.04 0.98
C THR A 203 30.03 -14.31 0.13
N LYS A 204 30.28 -14.57 -1.15
CA LYS A 204 29.28 -14.99 -2.12
C LYS A 204 29.49 -16.46 -2.43
N ARG A 205 28.39 -17.16 -2.71
CA ARG A 205 28.40 -18.54 -3.17
C ARG A 205 27.54 -18.62 -4.42
N MET A 206 28.14 -19.09 -5.51
CA MET A 206 27.39 -19.44 -6.71
C MET A 206 26.71 -20.79 -6.49
N MET A 207 25.42 -20.85 -6.78
CA MET A 207 24.63 -22.07 -6.73
C MET A 207 24.00 -22.28 -8.11
N LEU A 208 24.17 -23.47 -8.65
CA LEU A 208 23.47 -23.96 -9.82
C LEU A 208 22.20 -24.66 -9.35
N ALA A 209 21.04 -24.23 -9.84
CA ALA A 209 19.78 -24.91 -9.58
C ALA A 209 19.25 -25.50 -10.89
N ALA A 210 18.89 -26.78 -10.86
CA ALA A 210 18.20 -27.43 -11.96
C ALA A 210 16.79 -27.83 -11.53
N VAL A 211 15.81 -27.41 -12.32
CA VAL A 211 14.40 -27.73 -12.11
C VAL A 211 13.77 -28.16 -13.43
N ALA A 212 12.85 -29.11 -13.34
CA ALA A 212 12.02 -29.55 -14.45
C ALA A 212 10.54 -29.43 -14.06
N ARG A 213 9.64 -29.65 -15.01
CA ARG A 213 8.21 -29.55 -14.75
C ARG A 213 7.75 -30.64 -13.77
N PRO A 214 7.03 -30.29 -12.67
CA PRO A 214 6.45 -31.27 -11.77
C PRO A 214 5.44 -32.18 -12.47
N ARG A 215 5.38 -33.44 -12.06
CA ARG A 215 4.45 -34.46 -12.60
C ARG A 215 3.55 -34.97 -11.48
N TRP A 216 2.26 -35.06 -11.76
CA TRP A 216 1.22 -35.43 -10.81
C TRP A 216 0.46 -36.66 -11.30
N VAL A 217 0.09 -37.52 -10.36
CA VAL A 217 -0.81 -38.65 -10.61
C VAL A 217 -2.25 -38.12 -10.63
N PRO A 218 -3.19 -38.70 -11.41
CA PRO A 218 -4.58 -38.25 -11.42
C PRO A 218 -5.27 -38.22 -10.05
N SER A 219 -4.80 -39.01 -9.07
CA SER A 219 -5.27 -39.01 -7.68
C SER A 219 -4.84 -37.77 -6.88
N GLY A 220 -4.06 -36.87 -7.46
CA GLY A 220 -3.58 -35.63 -6.83
C GLY A 220 -2.26 -35.77 -6.06
N SER A 221 -1.65 -36.96 -6.01
CA SER A 221 -0.32 -37.15 -5.42
C SER A 221 0.81 -36.77 -6.38
N THR A 222 1.91 -36.26 -5.84
CA THR A 222 3.09 -35.86 -6.62
C THR A 222 3.91 -37.09 -7.02
N LEU A 223 4.08 -37.30 -8.33
CA LEU A 223 4.99 -38.33 -8.84
C LEU A 223 6.42 -37.79 -8.90
N PHE A 224 6.58 -36.54 -9.30
CA PHE A 224 7.85 -35.84 -9.36
C PHE A 224 7.63 -34.36 -9.05
N ASP A 225 8.37 -33.81 -8.09
CA ASP A 225 8.15 -32.45 -7.60
C ASP A 225 8.86 -31.36 -8.44
N GLY A 226 9.52 -31.75 -9.52
CA GLY A 226 10.24 -30.85 -10.41
C GLY A 226 11.64 -30.46 -9.93
N LYS A 227 12.06 -30.87 -8.73
CA LYS A 227 13.38 -30.50 -8.19
C LYS A 227 14.40 -31.57 -8.56
N LEU A 228 15.42 -31.19 -9.32
CA LEU A 228 16.52 -32.10 -9.64
C LEU A 228 17.68 -31.92 -8.65
N GLY A 229 17.99 -30.67 -8.31
CA GLY A 229 19.00 -30.40 -7.30
C GLY A 229 19.49 -28.96 -7.29
N ILE A 230 20.30 -28.68 -6.28
CA ILE A 230 21.05 -27.43 -6.13
C ILE A 230 22.48 -27.83 -5.80
N TRP A 231 23.43 -27.32 -6.58
CA TRP A 231 24.85 -27.61 -6.40
C TRP A 231 25.62 -26.32 -6.22
N GLY A 232 26.53 -26.29 -5.24
CA GLY A 232 27.46 -25.18 -5.11
C GLY A 232 28.52 -25.25 -6.20
N PHE A 233 28.61 -24.21 -7.03
CA PHE A 233 29.69 -24.09 -8.01
C PHE A 233 30.92 -23.48 -7.30
N VAL A 234 31.55 -24.32 -6.48
CA VAL A 234 32.68 -23.93 -5.63
C VAL A 234 33.92 -24.75 -5.97
N VAL A 235 35.01 -24.06 -6.28
CA VAL A 235 36.31 -24.68 -6.52
C VAL A 235 37.17 -24.44 -5.29
N ARG A 236 37.81 -25.50 -4.79
CA ARG A 236 38.83 -25.36 -3.74
C ARG A 236 40.18 -25.13 -4.41
N GLU A 237 40.68 -23.90 -4.32
CA GLU A 237 41.99 -23.54 -4.86
C GLU A 237 42.90 -22.99 -3.77
N PRO A 238 44.21 -23.26 -3.83
CA PRO A 238 45.15 -22.59 -2.96
C PRO A 238 45.16 -21.08 -3.22
N ALA A 239 45.27 -20.31 -2.15
CA ALA A 239 45.42 -18.87 -2.21
C ALA A 239 46.72 -18.50 -2.96
N LEU A 240 46.59 -17.83 -4.12
CA LEU A 240 47.73 -17.41 -4.94
C LEU A 240 48.58 -16.32 -4.30
N ARG A 241 47.99 -15.51 -3.41
CA ARG A 241 48.66 -14.41 -2.72
C ARG A 241 48.43 -14.52 -1.22
N SER A 242 49.47 -14.21 -0.48
CA SER A 242 49.40 -13.97 0.95
C SER A 242 48.63 -12.68 1.22
N SER A 243 47.88 -12.67 2.31
CA SER A 243 47.22 -11.50 2.87
C SER A 243 47.44 -11.53 4.37
N HIS A 244 47.20 -10.39 5.03
CA HIS A 244 47.34 -10.28 6.49
C HIS A 244 46.58 -11.37 7.27
N ARG A 245 45.50 -11.93 6.72
CA ARG A 245 44.67 -12.95 7.40
C ARG A 245 44.85 -14.36 6.85
N ARG A 246 45.71 -14.54 5.84
CA ARG A 246 45.77 -15.80 5.08
C ARG A 246 47.09 -15.92 4.31
N PRO A 247 48.00 -16.85 4.67
CA PRO A 247 49.21 -17.10 3.89
C PRO A 247 48.89 -17.63 2.49
N ALA A 248 49.84 -17.49 1.57
CA ALA A 248 49.74 -18.12 0.26
C ALA A 248 49.71 -19.65 0.42
N GLY A 249 48.97 -20.35 -0.44
CA GLY A 249 48.81 -21.81 -0.37
C GLY A 249 47.66 -22.31 0.52
N THR A 250 47.05 -21.47 1.38
CA THR A 250 45.85 -21.87 2.14
C THR A 250 44.71 -22.21 1.19
N MET A 251 44.11 -23.40 1.35
CA MET A 251 42.99 -23.85 0.52
C MET A 251 41.75 -22.99 0.74
N GLU A 252 41.20 -22.44 -0.34
CA GLU A 252 40.04 -21.58 -0.32
C GLU A 252 38.94 -22.07 -1.24
N THR A 253 37.71 -22.00 -0.73
CA THR A 253 36.51 -22.19 -1.53
C THR A 253 36.23 -20.91 -2.31
N LYS A 254 36.66 -20.86 -3.57
CA LYS A 254 36.35 -19.80 -4.53
C LYS A 254 35.14 -20.16 -5.38
N GLU A 255 34.60 -19.16 -6.07
CA GLU A 255 33.60 -19.36 -7.13
C GLU A 255 34.30 -20.10 -8.28
N GLY A 256 33.71 -21.21 -8.75
CA GLY A 256 34.18 -21.86 -9.97
C GLY A 256 33.96 -20.93 -11.16
N ARG A 257 34.97 -20.78 -12.00
CA ARG A 257 34.88 -20.08 -13.29
C ARG A 257 34.57 -21.04 -14.41
#